data_AF-A0AAU1PMP0-F1
#
_entry.id   AF-A0AAU1PMP0-F1
#
_cell.length_a   1.000
_cell.length_b   1.000
_cell.length_c   1.000
_cell.angle_alpha   90.00
_cell.angle_beta   90.00
_cell.angle_gamma   90.00
#
_symmetry.space_group_name_H-M   'P 1'
#
loop_
_entity.id
_entity.type
_entity.pdbx_description
1 polymer ?
#
loop_
_entity_poly.entity_id
_entity_poly.type
_entity_poly.pdbx_seq_one_letter_code
_entity_poly.pdbx_strand_id
1 'polypeptide(L)'
;MTSHAAGDRLVRAPVRIADAAAATLLRPGDQVDVLAGARVVATGVTVVAVPESLVTPATGSLVPDGGSPDGALIVLSVPRRTAAALSGAAASSPLGVALC
;
A
#
# COMPACT_ATOMS: atom_id res chain seq x y z
N MET A 1 -16.32 -6.32 16.41
CA MET A 1 -16.56 -4.92 16.00
C MET A 1 -15.57 -4.03 16.73
N THR A 2 -14.39 -3.78 16.17
CA THR A 2 -13.45 -2.77 16.70
C THR A 2 -13.58 -1.51 15.85
N SER A 3 -14.45 -0.61 16.30
CA SER A 3 -14.52 0.75 15.76
C SER A 3 -13.17 1.44 16.02
N HIS A 4 -12.40 1.70 14.96
CA HIS A 4 -11.19 2.54 15.01
C HIS A 4 -11.52 4.03 14.86
N ALA A 5 -12.81 4.39 14.80
CA ALA A 5 -13.26 5.73 14.49
C ALA A 5 -13.60 6.51 15.77
N ALA A 6 -12.59 7.15 16.37
CA ALA A 6 -12.70 8.48 17.00
C ALA A 6 -11.37 8.82 17.71
N GLY A 7 -10.43 9.46 17.00
CA GLY A 7 -9.35 10.23 17.64
C GLY A 7 -7.92 9.88 17.27
N ASP A 8 -7.65 8.85 16.46
CA ASP A 8 -6.27 8.54 16.10
C ASP A 8 -5.83 9.43 14.92
N ARG A 9 -4.73 10.16 15.12
CA ARG A 9 -4.19 11.07 14.11
C ARG A 9 -3.82 10.26 12.86
N LEU A 10 -4.49 10.57 11.75
CA LEU A 10 -4.21 9.93 10.47
C LEU A 10 -2.84 10.35 9.95
N VAL A 11 -2.13 9.38 9.38
CA VAL A 11 -0.84 9.56 8.71
C VAL A 11 -0.92 9.04 7.28
N ARG A 12 -0.06 9.57 6.42
CA ARG A 12 0.17 9.02 5.08
C ARG A 12 1.16 7.87 5.19
N ALA A 13 0.72 6.67 4.88
CA ALA A 13 1.55 5.46 4.91
C ALA A 13 1.82 4.98 3.49
N PRO A 14 3.07 5.09 2.98
CA PRO A 14 3.49 4.42 1.76
C PRO A 14 3.49 2.90 1.96
N VAL A 15 2.86 2.17 1.06
CA VAL A 15 2.71 0.72 1.10
C VAL A 15 3.05 0.17 -0.29
N ARG A 16 3.93 -0.83 -0.34
CA ARG A 16 4.20 -1.55 -1.59
C ARG A 16 3.30 -2.78 -1.66
N ILE A 17 2.51 -2.88 -2.72
CA ILE A 17 1.69 -4.03 -3.02
C ILE A 17 2.40 -4.92 -4.03
N ALA A 18 2.18 -6.22 -3.94
CA ALA A 18 2.87 -7.21 -4.78
C ALA A 18 2.31 -7.30 -6.20
N ASP A 19 1.09 -6.82 -6.43
CA ASP A 19 0.44 -6.82 -7.74
C ASP A 19 0.38 -5.39 -8.30
N ALA A 20 1.29 -5.07 -9.23
CA ALA A 20 1.29 -3.78 -9.90
C ALA A 20 0.06 -3.54 -10.78
N ALA A 21 -0.54 -4.59 -11.36
CA ALA A 21 -1.74 -4.44 -12.18
C ALA A 21 -2.92 -4.00 -11.31
N ALA A 22 -3.07 -4.56 -10.10
CA ALA A 22 -4.08 -4.10 -9.14
C ALA A 22 -3.94 -2.61 -8.80
N ALA A 23 -2.71 -2.10 -8.61
CA ALA A 23 -2.50 -0.66 -8.34
C ALA A 23 -3.00 0.23 -9.48
N THR A 24 -2.92 -0.21 -10.73
CA THR A 24 -3.35 0.59 -11.90
C THR A 24 -4.85 0.84 -11.93
N LEU A 25 -5.63 0.01 -11.23
CA LEU A 25 -7.08 0.14 -11.08
C LEU A 25 -7.46 1.18 -10.02
N LEU A 26 -6.56 1.43 -9.05
CA LEU A 26 -6.85 2.30 -7.92
C LEU A 26 -6.84 3.77 -8.31
N ARG A 27 -7.66 4.55 -7.62
CA ARG A 27 -7.72 6.01 -7.69
C ARG A 27 -7.63 6.60 -6.28
N PRO A 28 -7.06 7.81 -6.13
CA PRO A 28 -7.19 8.55 -4.88
C PRO A 28 -8.67 8.73 -4.51
N GLY A 29 -9.04 8.32 -3.30
CA GLY A 29 -10.42 8.28 -2.81
C GLY A 29 -10.97 6.86 -2.64
N ASP A 30 -10.38 5.85 -3.30
CA ASP A 30 -10.85 4.46 -3.20
C ASP A 30 -10.70 3.93 -1.76
N GLN A 31 -11.67 3.11 -1.36
CA GLN A 31 -11.62 2.35 -0.12
C GLN A 31 -11.13 0.93 -0.44
N VAL A 32 -10.12 0.50 0.31
CA VAL A 32 -9.53 -0.83 0.11
C VAL A 32 -9.34 -1.56 1.42
N ASP A 33 -9.39 -2.88 1.33
CA ASP A 33 -8.88 -3.78 2.36
C ASP A 33 -7.45 -4.20 1.99
N VAL A 34 -6.55 -4.21 2.98
CA VAL A 34 -5.15 -4.62 2.78
C VAL A 34 -4.90 -5.97 3.41
N LEU A 35 -4.33 -6.88 2.60
CA LEU A 35 -4.07 -8.26 2.96
C LEU A 35 -2.56 -8.52 3.01
N ALA A 36 -2.13 -9.38 3.91
CA ALA A 36 -0.77 -9.94 3.96
C ALA A 36 -0.90 -11.47 3.94
N GLY A 37 -0.54 -12.09 2.82
CA GLY A 37 -0.87 -13.50 2.57
C GLY A 37 -2.38 -13.74 2.71
N ALA A 38 -2.78 -14.62 3.65
CA ALA A 38 -4.18 -14.98 3.89
C ALA A 38 -4.86 -14.16 5.04
N ARG A 39 -4.26 -13.04 5.48
CA ARG A 39 -4.76 -12.26 6.62
C ARG A 39 -5.06 -10.82 6.23
N VAL A 40 -6.21 -10.31 6.66
CA VAL A 40 -6.54 -8.87 6.59
C VAL A 40 -5.78 -8.10 7.68
N VAL A 41 -5.07 -7.05 7.27
CA VAL A 41 -4.27 -6.18 8.15
C VAL A 41 -4.92 -4.82 8.35
N ALA A 42 -5.64 -4.32 7.34
CA ALA A 42 -6.42 -3.10 7.41
C ALA A 42 -7.70 -3.25 6.59
N THR A 43 -8.79 -2.61 7.03
CA THR A 43 -10.10 -2.68 6.38
C THR A 43 -10.62 -1.27 6.08
N GLY A 44 -11.19 -1.05 4.90
CA GLY A 44 -11.80 0.20 4.48
C GLY A 44 -10.89 1.41 4.72
N VAL A 45 -9.65 1.32 4.23
CA VAL A 45 -8.68 2.42 4.31
C VAL A 45 -8.65 3.18 2.99
N THR A 46 -8.52 4.51 3.09
CA THR A 46 -8.55 5.38 1.92
C THR A 46 -7.20 5.43 1.22
N VAL A 47 -7.19 5.19 -0.09
CA VAL A 47 -6.06 5.50 -0.97
C VAL A 47 -5.98 7.02 -1.15
N VAL A 48 -4.85 7.63 -0.81
CA VAL A 48 -4.64 9.08 -0.97
C VAL A 48 -3.70 9.45 -2.11
N ALA A 49 -2.87 8.50 -2.55
CA ALA A 49 -2.07 8.66 -3.77
C ALA A 49 -1.69 7.28 -4.32
N VAL A 50 -1.54 7.22 -5.64
CA VAL A 50 -0.93 6.09 -6.35
C VAL A 50 0.23 6.69 -7.14
N PRO A 51 1.45 6.73 -6.57
CA PRO A 51 2.60 7.25 -7.28
C PRO A 51 2.84 6.43 -8.55
N GLU A 52 2.98 7.11 -9.68
CA GLU A 52 3.40 6.46 -10.91
C GLU A 52 4.79 5.88 -10.68
N SER A 53 4.96 4.60 -11.02
CA SER A 53 6.27 3.99 -11.02
C SER A 53 7.12 4.78 -12.01
N LEU A 54 8.14 5.49 -11.52
CA LEU A 54 9.10 6.19 -12.36
C LEU A 54 9.86 5.15 -13.19
N VAL A 55 9.28 4.72 -14.31
CA VAL A 55 10.02 4.05 -15.36
C VAL A 55 10.83 5.15 -16.03
N THR A 56 12.02 5.41 -15.50
CA THR A 56 12.97 6.30 -16.16
C THR A 56 13.23 5.69 -17.55
N PRO A 57 12.93 6.39 -18.67
CA PRO A 57 13.29 5.88 -19.98
C PRO A 57 14.79 5.65 -19.99
N ALA A 58 15.19 4.45 -20.43
CA ALA A 58 16.55 3.92 -20.34
C ALA A 58 17.62 4.91 -20.84
N THR A 59 18.18 5.70 -19.93
CA THR A 59 19.56 6.17 -20.00
C THR A 59 20.35 5.32 -19.01
N GLY A 60 21.31 4.58 -19.56
CA GLY A 60 21.91 3.40 -18.95
C GLY A 60 22.30 3.54 -17.48
N SER A 61 22.08 2.45 -16.75
CA SER A 61 22.57 2.19 -15.40
C SER A 61 21.93 3.04 -14.30
N LEU A 62 20.77 2.58 -13.83
CA LEU A 62 20.43 2.69 -12.41
C LEU A 62 20.25 1.26 -11.92
N VAL A 63 21.06 0.90 -10.91
CA VAL A 63 20.86 -0.29 -10.09
C VAL A 63 19.37 -0.34 -9.73
N PRO A 64 18.64 -1.46 -9.97
CA PRO A 64 17.31 -1.56 -9.40
C PRO A 64 17.52 -1.46 -7.89
N ASP A 65 17.07 -0.37 -7.26
CA ASP A 65 16.96 -0.32 -5.80
C ASP A 65 16.20 -1.59 -5.41
N GLY A 66 16.92 -2.55 -4.81
CA GLY A 66 16.65 -3.99 -4.88
C GLY A 66 15.26 -4.43 -4.42
N GLY A 67 14.25 -4.21 -5.24
CA GLY A 67 12.87 -4.58 -4.97
C GLY A 67 12.19 -4.92 -6.27
N SER A 68 11.73 -6.17 -6.36
CA SER A 68 11.18 -6.81 -7.55
C SER A 68 10.39 -5.85 -8.45
N PRO A 69 10.56 -5.95 -9.78
CA PRO A 69 9.85 -5.10 -10.75
C PRO A 69 8.31 -5.28 -10.71
N ASP A 70 7.80 -6.28 -9.98
CA ASP A 70 6.38 -6.69 -10.00
C ASP A 70 5.45 -5.91 -9.05
N GLY A 71 5.99 -5.14 -8.09
CA GLY A 71 5.17 -4.48 -7.07
C GLY A 71 5.06 -2.96 -7.22
N ALA A 72 3.87 -2.40 -7.02
CA ALA A 72 3.58 -0.96 -7.09
C ALA A 72 3.46 -0.31 -5.71
N LEU A 73 3.69 1.01 -5.64
CA LEU A 73 3.54 1.78 -4.41
C LEU A 73 2.20 2.51 -4.40
N ILE A 74 1.52 2.47 -3.25
CA ILE A 74 0.33 3.26 -2.96
C ILE A 74 0.52 3.98 -1.64
N VAL A 75 -0.22 5.06 -1.42
CA VAL A 75 -0.20 5.81 -0.16
C VAL A 75 -1.60 5.75 0.44
N LEU A 76 -1.68 5.31 1.69
CA LEU A 76 -2.93 5.16 2.43
C LEU A 76 -3.05 6.21 3.53
N SER A 77 -4.27 6.67 3.79
CA SER A 77 -4.59 7.44 5.00
C SER A 77 -5.03 6.49 6.10
N VAL A 78 -4.19 6.34 7.14
CA VAL A 78 -4.42 5.33 8.19
C VAL A 78 -4.05 5.86 9.58
N PRO A 79 -4.62 5.30 10.66
CA PRO A 79 -4.12 5.49 12.01
C PRO A 79 -2.63 5.11 12.16
N ARG A 80 -1.90 5.75 13.08
CA ARG A 80 -0.46 5.49 13.27
C ARG A 80 -0.15 4.04 13.62
N ARG A 81 -1.01 3.39 14.43
CA ARG A 81 -0.88 1.96 14.76
C ARG A 81 -1.08 1.07 13.53
N THR A 82 -2.04 1.39 12.68
CA THR A 82 -2.28 0.67 11.43
C THR A 82 -1.09 0.80 10.48
N ALA A 83 -0.49 1.99 10.36
CA ALA A 83 0.75 2.16 9.59
C ALA A 83 1.88 1.24 10.10
N ALA A 84 2.08 1.15 11.42
CA ALA A 84 3.09 0.25 11.99
C ALA A 84 2.76 -1.23 11.74
N ALA A 85 1.48 -1.62 11.82
CA ALA A 85 1.04 -2.98 11.52
C ALA A 85 1.27 -3.35 10.04
N LEU A 86 0.98 -2.43 9.11
CA LEU A 86 1.26 -2.59 7.69
C LEU A 86 2.77 -2.74 7.42
N SER A 87 3.62 -1.92 8.06
CA SER A 87 5.08 -2.04 7.94
C SER A 87 5.59 -3.40 8.44
N GLY A 88 5.08 -3.89 9.57
CA GLY A 88 5.44 -5.20 10.10
C GLY A 88 4.97 -6.35 9.20
N ALA A 89 3.77 -6.24 8.64
CA ALA A 89 3.24 -7.21 7.68
C ALA A 89 4.07 -7.25 6.39
N ALA A 90 4.40 -6.09 5.82
CA ALA A 90 5.22 -5.97 4.61
C ALA A 90 6.62 -6.60 4.78
N ALA A 91 7.19 -6.58 6.00
CA ALA A 91 8.47 -7.21 6.29
C ALA A 91 8.43 -8.74 6.30
N SER A 92 7.24 -9.34 6.41
CA SER A 92 7.06 -10.79 6.55
C SER A 92 6.27 -11.43 5.41
N SER A 93 5.49 -10.66 4.66
CA SER A 93 4.65 -11.18 3.57
C SER A 93 4.34 -10.12 2.52
N PRO A 94 4.20 -10.52 1.24
CA PRO A 94 3.73 -9.62 0.19
C PRO A 94 2.31 -9.12 0.51
N LEU A 95 2.07 -7.84 0.24
CA LEU A 95 0.79 -7.21 0.48
C LEU A 95 -0.09 -7.24 -0.78
N GLY A 96 -1.37 -7.54 -0.59
CA GLY A 96 -2.42 -7.45 -1.59
C GLY A 96 -3.48 -6.43 -1.18
N VAL A 97 -4.31 -6.04 -2.14
CA VAL A 97 -5.45 -5.13 -1.92
C VAL A 97 -6.72 -5.69 -2.53
N ALA A 98 -7.85 -5.42 -1.88
CA ALA A 98 -9.18 -5.70 -2.41
C ALA A 98 -10.01 -4.40 -2.38
N LEU A 99 -10.71 -4.11 -3.47
CA LEU A 99 -11.64 -2.98 -3.58
C LEU A 99 -12.95 -3.31 -2.88
N CYS A 100 -13.54 -2.31 -2.20
CA CYS A 100 -14.79 -2.42 -1.46
C CYS A 100 -15.93 -1.66 -2.14
#